data_AF-A0A7S2ARD6-F1
#
_entry.id   AF-A0A7S2ARD6-F1
#
_cell.length_a   1.000
_cell.length_b   1.000
_cell.length_c   1.000
_cell.angle_alpha   90.00
_cell.angle_beta   90.00
_cell.angle_gamma   90.00
#
_symmetry.space_group_name_H-M   'P 1'
#
loop_
_entity.id
_entity.type
_entity.pdbx_description
1 polymer ?
#
loop_
_entity_poly.entity_id
_entity_poly.type
_entity_poly.pdbx_seq_one_letter_code
_entity_poly.pdbx_strand_id
1 'polypeptide(L)'
;HQHQQQQQPMHSDVINHPAPHYGITPQLATIEGTEARRLELSARARVGPVVMVETAALRTVDMVQYSLKLSKSTPVTCVAGNGLKGSTTIAVGRMLMGRGFVDVRLVLVRGGADHADHHINEGSTQSTEGGSVMKEQ
;
A
#
# COMPACT_ATOMS: atom_id res chain seq x y z
N HIS A 1 12.13 48.37 -67.93
CA HIS A 1 11.77 48.63 -66.53
C HIS A 1 11.43 47.30 -65.84
N GLN A 2 12.45 46.55 -65.42
CA GLN A 2 12.28 45.44 -64.48
C GLN A 2 12.66 45.97 -63.10
N HIS A 3 11.79 45.79 -62.10
CA HIS A 3 12.12 45.99 -60.69
C HIS A 3 11.91 44.65 -60.00
N GLN A 4 13.03 44.03 -59.64
CA GLN A 4 13.11 42.82 -58.85
C GLN A 4 13.03 43.24 -57.38
N GLN A 5 11.90 42.99 -56.72
CA GLN A 5 11.82 43.10 -55.26
C GLN A 5 12.32 41.80 -54.64
N GLN A 6 13.49 41.87 -54.01
CA GLN A 6 14.02 40.83 -53.11
C GLN A 6 13.15 40.79 -51.84
N GLN A 7 12.53 39.64 -51.56
CA GLN A 7 11.95 39.35 -50.25
C GLN A 7 13.03 38.74 -49.36
N GLN A 8 13.30 39.36 -48.21
CA GLN A 8 14.17 38.80 -47.17
C GLN A 8 13.40 37.76 -46.34
N PRO A 9 14.01 36.64 -45.94
CA PRO A 9 13.38 35.69 -45.01
C PRO A 9 13.47 36.20 -43.57
N MET A 10 12.32 36.24 -42.89
CA MET A 10 12.21 36.53 -41.46
C MET A 10 12.86 35.41 -40.65
N HIS A 11 13.95 35.72 -39.95
CA HIS A 11 14.55 34.84 -38.95
C HIS A 11 13.57 34.73 -37.76
N SER A 12 12.92 33.57 -37.61
CA SER A 12 12.16 33.26 -36.40
C SER A 12 13.15 32.83 -35.32
N ASP A 13 13.45 33.72 -34.39
CA ASP A 13 14.18 33.40 -33.17
C ASP A 13 13.37 32.38 -32.35
N VAL A 14 13.76 31.12 -32.44
CA VAL A 14 13.26 30.05 -31.57
C VAL A 14 13.85 30.30 -30.19
N ILE A 15 13.10 31.01 -29.36
CA ILE A 15 13.41 31.14 -27.93
C ILE A 15 13.26 29.74 -27.32
N ASN A 16 14.40 29.06 -27.18
CA ASN A 16 14.52 27.80 -26.47
C ASN A 16 14.32 28.09 -24.98
N HIS A 17 13.10 27.98 -24.48
CA HIS A 17 12.84 27.99 -23.04
C HIS A 17 13.26 26.63 -22.47
N PRO A 18 14.33 26.54 -21.67
CA PRO A 18 14.64 25.29 -20.97
C PRO A 18 13.46 24.95 -20.06
N ALA A 19 12.95 23.73 -20.21
CA ALA A 19 11.90 23.21 -19.35
C ALA A 19 12.37 23.26 -17.88
N PRO A 20 11.52 23.68 -16.93
CA PRO A 20 11.88 23.68 -15.52
C PRO A 20 12.21 22.25 -15.09
N HIS A 21 13.46 22.02 -14.70
CA HIS A 21 13.89 20.81 -14.02
C HIS A 21 13.21 20.75 -12.65
N TYR A 22 12.05 20.09 -12.57
CA TYR A 22 11.47 19.63 -11.30
C TYR A 22 12.22 18.39 -10.82
N GLY A 23 13.51 18.55 -10.58
CA GLY A 23 14.42 17.50 -10.13
C GLY A 23 14.50 17.43 -8.61
N ILE A 24 13.37 17.18 -7.92
CA ILE A 24 13.39 16.62 -6.57
C ILE A 24 12.19 15.68 -6.46
N THR A 25 12.35 14.44 -6.89
CA THR A 25 11.51 13.36 -6.39
C THR A 25 11.80 13.29 -4.89
N PRO A 26 10.84 13.54 -3.98
CA PRO A 26 11.11 13.31 -2.56
C PRO A 26 11.48 11.84 -2.42
N GLN A 27 12.72 11.57 -1.99
CA GLN A 27 13.16 10.23 -1.66
C GLN A 27 12.36 9.82 -0.42
N LEU A 28 11.21 9.20 -0.64
CA LEU A 28 10.39 8.65 0.44
C LEU A 28 11.25 7.59 1.15
N ALA A 29 11.48 7.78 2.45
CA ALA A 29 12.17 6.79 3.25
C ALA A 29 11.37 5.47 3.21
N THR A 30 11.96 4.42 2.67
CA THR A 30 11.33 3.10 2.63
C THR A 30 11.61 2.37 3.93
N ILE A 31 10.55 1.93 4.61
CA ILE A 31 10.65 1.04 5.76
C ILE A 31 10.43 -0.38 5.24
N GLU A 32 11.40 -1.26 5.43
CA GLU A 32 11.36 -2.64 4.94
C GLU A 32 11.67 -3.66 6.04
N GLY A 33 11.45 -4.93 5.73
CA GLY A 33 11.85 -6.07 6.57
C GLY A 33 11.29 -5.99 8.00
N THR A 34 12.16 -6.25 8.98
CA THR A 34 11.80 -6.34 10.40
C THR A 34 11.19 -5.05 10.94
N GLU A 35 11.67 -3.89 10.52
CA GLU A 35 11.13 -2.61 10.98
C GLU A 35 9.71 -2.38 10.45
N ALA A 36 9.44 -2.74 9.19
CA ALA A 36 8.09 -2.67 8.63
C ALA A 36 7.14 -3.61 9.40
N ARG A 37 7.60 -4.81 9.74
CA ARG A 37 6.81 -5.76 10.53
C ARG A 37 6.56 -5.26 11.96
N ARG A 38 7.57 -4.69 12.62
CA ARG A 38 7.43 -4.10 13.97
C ARG A 38 6.42 -2.96 13.97
N LEU A 39 6.49 -2.10 12.96
CA LEU A 39 5.55 -1.00 12.78
C LEU A 39 4.12 -1.53 12.54
N GLU A 40 3.95 -2.52 11.67
CA GLU A 40 2.66 -3.16 11.39
C GLU A 40 2.05 -3.78 12.66
N LEU A 41 2.84 -4.53 13.44
CA LEU A 41 2.40 -5.12 14.71
C LEU A 41 2.00 -4.04 15.73
N SER A 42 2.81 -2.99 15.85
CA SER A 42 2.52 -1.86 16.72
C SER A 42 1.24 -1.13 16.31
N ALA A 43 1.04 -0.90 15.01
CA ALA A 43 -0.19 -0.30 14.49
C ALA A 43 -1.40 -1.21 14.73
N ARG A 44 -1.28 -2.51 14.45
CA ARG A 44 -2.33 -3.50 14.68
C ARG A 44 -2.77 -3.55 16.14
N ALA A 45 -1.83 -3.48 17.08
CA ALA A 45 -2.13 -3.45 18.51
C ALA A 45 -2.91 -2.19 18.92
N ARG A 46 -2.63 -1.04 18.28
CA ARG A 46 -3.29 0.23 18.61
C ARG A 46 -4.70 0.36 18.01
N VAL A 47 -4.89 0.00 16.74
CA VAL A 47 -6.16 0.25 16.02
C VAL A 47 -6.99 -1.00 15.77
N GLY A 48 -6.43 -2.18 16.04
CA GLY A 48 -7.06 -3.46 15.77
C GLY A 48 -6.89 -3.94 14.31
N PRO A 49 -6.99 -5.27 14.08
CA PRO A 49 -6.75 -5.86 12.77
C PRO A 49 -7.76 -5.43 11.71
N VAL A 50 -9.05 -5.32 12.08
CA VAL A 50 -10.12 -5.00 11.13
C VAL A 50 -9.96 -3.59 10.58
N VAL A 51 -9.74 -2.60 11.47
CA VAL A 51 -9.57 -1.20 11.07
C VAL A 51 -8.35 -1.03 10.17
N MET A 52 -7.26 -1.74 10.47
CA MET A 52 -6.06 -1.71 9.64
C MET A 52 -6.30 -2.28 8.24
N VAL A 53 -6.97 -3.43 8.13
CA VAL A 53 -7.37 -4.04 6.84
C VAL A 53 -8.28 -3.12 6.04
N GLU A 54 -9.33 -2.59 6.66
CA GLU A 54 -10.29 -1.70 6.00
C GLU A 54 -9.62 -0.40 5.52
N THR A 55 -8.73 0.17 6.33
CA THR A 55 -8.00 1.40 5.97
C THR A 55 -7.05 1.16 4.80
N ALA A 56 -6.30 0.04 4.82
CA ALA A 56 -5.42 -0.33 3.72
C ALA A 56 -6.20 -0.59 2.43
N ALA A 57 -7.31 -1.33 2.53
CA ALA A 57 -8.18 -1.60 1.40
C ALA A 57 -8.78 -0.32 0.79
N LEU A 58 -9.25 0.61 1.64
CA LEU A 58 -9.78 1.89 1.21
C LEU A 58 -8.76 2.66 0.37
N ARG A 59 -7.49 2.69 0.79
CA ARG A 59 -6.42 3.36 0.04
C ARG A 59 -6.14 2.71 -1.30
N THR A 60 -6.13 1.38 -1.37
CA THR A 60 -6.00 0.67 -2.65
C THR A 60 -7.15 0.99 -3.60
N VAL A 61 -8.38 1.06 -3.07
CA VAL A 61 -9.57 1.39 -3.85
C VAL A 61 -9.54 2.83 -4.36
N ASP A 62 -9.11 3.77 -3.52
CA ASP A 62 -8.93 5.17 -3.92
C ASP A 62 -7.86 5.31 -5.01
N MET A 63 -6.77 4.54 -4.94
CA MET A 63 -5.76 4.49 -6.01
C MET A 63 -6.38 3.99 -7.32
N VAL A 64 -7.20 2.94 -7.29
CA VAL A 64 -7.90 2.43 -8.48
C VAL A 64 -8.82 3.50 -9.09
N GLN A 65 -9.55 4.24 -8.25
CA GLN A 65 -10.54 5.21 -8.72
C GLN A 65 -9.94 6.55 -9.16
N TYR A 66 -8.97 7.08 -8.41
CA TYR A 66 -8.50 8.46 -8.60
C TYR A 66 -7.14 8.54 -9.27
N SER A 67 -6.25 7.59 -9.00
CA SER A 67 -4.92 7.54 -9.61
C SER A 67 -4.97 6.82 -10.95
N LEU A 68 -5.51 5.60 -10.99
CA LEU A 68 -5.63 4.81 -12.21
C LEU A 68 -6.85 5.18 -13.06
N LYS A 69 -7.88 5.79 -12.44
CA LYS A 69 -9.11 6.23 -13.13
C LYS A 69 -9.77 5.11 -13.93
N LEU A 70 -9.79 3.88 -13.39
CA LEU A 70 -10.40 2.75 -14.08
C LEU A 70 -11.91 2.96 -14.24
N SER A 71 -12.43 2.60 -15.43
CA SER A 71 -13.86 2.59 -15.68
C SER A 71 -14.54 1.56 -14.78
N LYS A 72 -15.80 1.83 -14.40
CA LYS A 72 -16.63 0.90 -13.63
C LYS A 72 -16.94 -0.40 -14.37
N SER A 73 -16.83 -0.38 -15.69
CA SER A 73 -16.96 -1.56 -16.56
C SER A 73 -15.66 -2.36 -16.70
N THR A 74 -14.52 -1.85 -16.23
CA THR A 74 -13.24 -2.56 -16.31
C THR A 74 -13.28 -3.80 -15.40
N PRO A 75 -13.06 -5.01 -15.94
CA PRO A 75 -12.97 -6.21 -15.11
C PRO A 75 -11.78 -6.10 -14.15
N VAL A 76 -12.02 -6.37 -12.86
CA VAL A 76 -11.00 -6.38 -11.82
C VAL A 76 -10.91 -7.77 -11.23
N THR A 77 -9.72 -8.36 -11.24
CA THR A 77 -9.45 -9.63 -10.56
C THR A 77 -8.65 -9.38 -9.29
N CYS A 78 -9.27 -9.68 -8.15
CA CYS A 78 -8.67 -9.63 -6.83
C CYS A 78 -8.12 -11.03 -6.47
N VAL A 79 -6.80 -11.18 -6.43
CA VAL A 79 -6.15 -12.45 -6.07
C VAL A 79 -5.71 -12.39 -4.61
N ALA A 80 -6.42 -13.10 -3.73
CA ALA A 80 -6.16 -13.12 -2.30
C ALA A 80 -5.41 -14.40 -1.91
N GLY A 81 -4.20 -14.24 -1.36
CA GLY A 81 -3.46 -15.30 -0.69
C GLY A 81 -3.83 -15.42 0.79
N ASN A 82 -2.97 -16.07 1.58
CA ASN A 82 -3.16 -16.22 3.02
C ASN A 82 -2.73 -14.96 3.81
N GLY A 83 -3.26 -14.83 5.02
CA GLY A 83 -2.85 -13.79 5.98
C GLY A 83 -3.42 -12.40 5.69
N LEU A 84 -2.76 -11.38 6.27
CA LEU A 84 -3.24 -10.01 6.29
C LEU A 84 -3.44 -9.42 4.89
N LYS A 85 -2.50 -9.65 3.97
CA LYS A 85 -2.60 -9.18 2.57
C LYS A 85 -3.81 -9.79 1.86
N GLY A 86 -4.09 -11.07 2.11
CA GLY A 86 -5.29 -11.74 1.60
C GLY A 86 -6.58 -11.08 2.07
N SER A 87 -6.69 -10.84 3.38
CA SER A 87 -7.83 -10.14 3.98
C SER A 87 -8.01 -8.73 3.39
N THR A 88 -6.93 -7.98 3.19
CA THR A 88 -6.96 -6.68 2.51
C THR A 88 -7.48 -6.80 1.08
N THR A 89 -6.99 -7.77 0.30
CA THR A 89 -7.48 -7.99 -1.08
C THR A 89 -8.97 -8.32 -1.13
N ILE A 90 -9.47 -9.13 -0.19
CA ILE A 90 -10.91 -9.42 -0.07
C ILE A 90 -11.70 -8.14 0.21
N ALA A 91 -11.24 -7.32 1.16
CA ALA A 91 -11.86 -6.05 1.50
C ALA A 91 -11.85 -5.07 0.30
N VAL A 92 -10.76 -5.03 -0.48
CA VAL A 92 -10.68 -4.25 -1.74
C VAL A 92 -11.76 -4.68 -2.71
N GLY A 93 -11.92 -5.98 -2.96
CA GLY A 93 -12.94 -6.50 -3.87
C GLY A 93 -14.35 -6.08 -3.44
N ARG A 94 -14.68 -6.25 -2.15
CA ARG A 94 -15.96 -5.81 -1.57
C ARG A 94 -16.20 -4.31 -1.76
N MET A 95 -15.19 -3.48 -1.49
CA MET A 95 -15.30 -2.02 -1.61
C MET A 95 -15.41 -1.55 -3.07
N LEU A 96 -14.74 -2.22 -4.01
CA LEU A 96 -14.87 -1.93 -5.45
C LEU A 96 -16.30 -2.18 -5.92
N MET A 97 -16.89 -3.33 -5.55
CA MET A 97 -18.30 -3.62 -5.82
C MET A 97 -19.22 -2.55 -5.20
N GLY A 98 -18.98 -2.18 -3.94
CA GLY A 98 -19.73 -1.09 -3.27
C GLY A 98 -19.57 0.29 -3.93
N ARG A 99 -18.50 0.49 -4.71
CA ARG A 99 -18.28 1.70 -5.53
C ARG A 99 -18.75 1.56 -6.98
N GLY A 100 -19.51 0.52 -7.30
CA GLY A 100 -20.15 0.33 -8.60
C GLY A 100 -19.28 -0.30 -9.68
N PHE A 101 -18.13 -0.92 -9.34
CA PHE A 101 -17.44 -1.78 -10.30
C PHE A 101 -18.27 -3.04 -10.55
N VAL A 102 -18.56 -3.34 -11.81
CA VAL A 102 -19.59 -4.33 -12.18
C VAL A 102 -19.05 -5.75 -12.38
N ASP A 103 -17.77 -5.91 -12.73
CA ASP A 103 -17.11 -7.21 -12.86
C ASP A 103 -15.88 -7.25 -11.94
N VAL A 104 -16.11 -7.62 -10.68
CA VAL A 104 -15.04 -7.84 -9.68
C VAL A 104 -15.00 -9.32 -9.34
N ARG A 105 -13.89 -9.98 -9.63
CA ARG A 105 -13.68 -11.42 -9.40
C ARG A 105 -12.73 -11.62 -8.26
N LEU A 106 -13.12 -12.46 -7.30
CA LEU A 106 -12.25 -12.85 -6.20
C LEU A 106 -11.71 -14.26 -6.44
N VAL A 107 -10.38 -14.37 -6.47
CA VAL A 107 -9.66 -15.64 -6.53
C VAL A 107 -8.99 -15.87 -5.19
N LEU A 108 -9.39 -16.94 -4.50
CA LEU A 108 -8.77 -17.35 -3.23
C LEU A 108 -7.70 -18.40 -3.52
N VAL A 109 -6.43 -18.03 -3.32
CA VAL A 109 -5.30 -18.95 -3.49
C VAL A 109 -4.99 -19.58 -2.14
N ARG A 110 -5.54 -20.77 -1.90
CA ARG A 110 -5.15 -21.61 -0.77
C ARG A 110 -3.91 -22.41 -1.14
N GLY A 111 -2.74 -21.84 -0.87
CA GLY A 111 -1.52 -22.64 -0.68
C GLY A 111 -1.56 -23.30 0.69
N GLY A 112 -1.00 -24.52 0.80
CA GLY A 112 -0.89 -25.29 2.04
C GLY A 112 -0.33 -24.45 3.20
N ALA A 113 -0.57 -24.92 4.42
CA ALA A 113 -0.24 -24.23 5.67
C ALA A 113 1.26 -23.94 5.84
N ASP A 114 1.78 -22.96 5.13
CA ASP A 114 3.13 -22.47 5.32
C ASP A 114 3.13 -21.56 6.54
N HIS A 115 3.41 -22.19 7.68
CA HIS A 115 4.09 -21.68 8.88
C HIS A 115 4.45 -20.18 8.89
N ALA A 116 3.47 -19.28 8.86
CA ALA A 116 3.68 -17.84 9.06
C ALA A 116 3.15 -17.35 10.42
N ASP A 117 2.60 -18.26 11.22
CA ASP A 117 2.31 -18.07 12.65
C ASP A 117 3.29 -18.93 13.45
N HIS A 118 4.58 -18.59 13.42
CA HIS A 118 5.51 -19.19 14.37
C HIS A 118 5.13 -18.74 15.79
N HIS A 119 4.68 -19.72 16.56
CA HIS A 119 4.64 -19.81 18.02
C HIS A 119 5.11 -18.55 18.76
N ILE A 120 4.15 -17.94 19.46
CA ILE A 120 4.35 -17.25 20.74
C ILE A 120 5.20 -18.17 21.63
N ASN A 121 6.49 -17.88 21.75
CA ASN A 121 7.23 -18.20 22.96
C ASN A 121 7.15 -16.94 23.81
N GLU A 122 6.07 -16.83 24.58
CA GLU A 122 6.02 -15.90 25.69
C GLU A 122 7.16 -16.32 26.64
N GLY A 123 8.27 -15.60 26.56
CA GLY A 123 9.27 -15.60 27.62
C GLY A 123 8.63 -15.02 28.86
N SER A 124 7.83 -15.83 29.55
CA SER A 124 7.44 -15.59 30.93
C SER A 124 8.73 -15.66 31.75
N THR A 125 9.27 -14.48 32.03
CA THR A 125 10.09 -14.26 33.22
C THR A 125 9.43 -14.94 34.41
N GLN A 126 10.03 -16.03 34.88
CA GLN A 126 9.80 -16.55 36.23
C GLN A 126 10.19 -15.45 37.21
N SER A 127 9.22 -14.65 37.64
CA SER A 127 9.27 -13.99 38.95
C SER A 127 8.95 -15.08 39.97
N THR A 128 9.98 -15.74 40.49
CA THR A 128 9.84 -16.67 41.59
C THR A 128 9.53 -15.87 42.85
N GLU A 129 8.27 -15.92 43.28
CA GLU A 129 7.85 -15.55 44.62
C GLU A 129 8.55 -16.44 45.65
N GLY A 130 9.56 -15.89 46.32
CA GLY A 130 10.23 -16.51 47.47
C GLY A 130 9.65 -16.00 48.78
N GLY A 131 8.41 -16.37 49.10
CA GLY A 131 7.84 -16.21 50.44
C GLY A 131 8.45 -17.23 51.39
N SER A 132 9.40 -16.82 52.24
CA SER A 132 9.92 -17.67 53.32
C SER A 132 9.03 -17.53 54.55
N VAL A 133 8.36 -18.63 54.89
CA VAL A 133 7.48 -18.79 56.05
C VAL A 133 8.30 -18.99 57.31
N MET A 134 7.87 -18.31 58.38
CA MET A 134 8.30 -18.44 59.77
C MET A 134 8.43 -19.91 60.21
N LYS A 135 9.52 -20.24 60.92
CA LYS A 135 9.56 -21.38 61.83
C LYS A 135 9.62 -20.86 63.26
N GLU A 136 8.52 -21.06 63.98
CA GLU A 136 8.43 -20.99 65.43
C GLU A 136 7.96 -22.37 65.91
N GLN A 137 8.62 -22.87 66.96
CA GLN A 137 8.51 -24.15 67.70
C GLN A 137 9.74 -25.04 67.61
#